data_AF-A0A660S3K4-F1
#
_entry.id   AF-A0A660S3K4-F1
#
_cell.length_a   1.000
_cell.length_b   1.000
_cell.length_c   1.000
_cell.angle_alpha   90.00
_cell.angle_beta   90.00
_cell.angle_gamma   90.00
#
_symmetry.space_group_name_H-M   'P 1'
#
loop_
_entity.id
_entity.type
_entity.pdbx_description
1 polymer ?
#
loop_
_entity_poly.entity_id
_entity_poly.type
_entity_poly.pdbx_seq_one_letter_code
_entity_poly.pdbx_strand_id
1 'polypeptide(L)'
;EEILYLWRQIKSYELSFERKNFIKIIFTEDAIDNILEIAITKDWGIFTYCEKIMSRLEYSLNYLKEAQEKEVVYINSLAFKDPEKFIKEYLLI
;
A
#
# COMPACT_ATOMS: atom_id res chain seq x y z
N GLU A 1 -2.19 -11.28 20.42
CA GLU A 1 -0.77 -11.16 20.00
C GLU A 1 -0.60 -11.22 18.48
N GLU A 2 -1.27 -12.15 17.79
CA GLU A 2 -1.19 -12.33 16.34
C GLU A 2 -1.62 -11.11 15.51
N ILE A 3 -2.77 -10.49 15.81
CA ILE A 3 -3.24 -9.28 15.08
C ILE A 3 -2.25 -8.12 15.23
N LEU A 4 -1.71 -7.90 16.43
CA LEU A 4 -0.71 -6.86 16.68
C LEU A 4 0.58 -7.15 15.90
N TYR A 5 0.97 -8.41 15.79
CA TYR A 5 2.12 -8.83 14.99
C TYR A 5 1.91 -8.56 13.50
N LEU A 6 0.76 -8.93 12.94
CA LEU A 6 0.41 -8.65 11.54
C LEU A 6 0.35 -7.14 11.26
N TRP A 7 -0.25 -6.36 12.16
CA TRP A 7 -0.27 -4.90 12.05
C TRP A 7 1.15 -4.30 12.03
N ARG A 8 2.05 -4.79 12.88
CA ARG A 8 3.47 -4.37 12.85
C ARG A 8 4.17 -4.73 11.54
N GLN A 9 3.80 -5.85 10.91
CA GLN A 9 4.32 -6.18 9.57
C GLN A 9 3.82 -5.18 8.52
N ILE A 10 2.56 -4.78 8.58
CA ILE A 10 2.00 -3.75 7.67
C ILE A 10 2.77 -2.43 7.83
N LYS A 11 3.00 -1.98 9.06
CA LYS A 11 3.80 -0.77 9.33
C LYS A 11 5.26 -0.91 8.93
N SER A 12 5.84 -2.09 9.10
CA SER A 12 7.19 -2.39 8.61
C SER A 12 7.27 -2.32 7.09
N TYR A 13 6.21 -2.74 6.39
CA TYR A 13 6.13 -2.63 4.93
C TYR A 13 6.07 -1.17 4.47
N GLU A 14 5.22 -0.33 5.07
CA GLU A 14 5.14 1.12 4.76
C GLU A 14 6.53 1.77 4.83
N LEU A 15 7.26 1.53 5.92
CA LEU A 15 8.63 2.04 6.11
C LEU A 15 9.62 1.46 5.09
N SER A 16 9.48 0.18 4.75
CA SER A 16 10.35 -0.46 3.75
C SER A 16 10.11 0.12 2.36
N PHE A 17 8.85 0.37 2.00
CA PHE A 17 8.47 0.97 0.74
C PHE A 17 9.02 2.40 0.63
N GLU A 18 8.91 3.19 1.70
CA GLU A 18 9.46 4.54 1.77
C GLU A 18 10.98 4.54 1.56
N ARG A 19 11.71 3.66 2.24
CA ARG A 19 13.17 3.55 2.05
C ARG A 19 13.57 3.14 0.63
N LYS A 20 12.80 2.27 -0.02
CA LYS A 20 13.08 1.77 -1.37
C LYS A 20 12.78 2.82 -2.45
N ASN A 21 11.64 3.51 -2.34
CA ASN A 21 11.11 4.36 -3.40
C ASN A 21 11.28 5.87 -3.13
N PHE A 22 11.68 6.23 -1.91
CA PHE A 22 11.75 7.61 -1.40
C PHE A 22 10.42 8.35 -1.55
N ILE A 23 9.32 7.65 -1.30
CA ILE A 23 7.96 8.18 -1.22
C ILE A 23 7.24 7.46 -0.08
N LYS A 24 6.64 8.22 0.84
CA LYS A 24 5.94 7.64 1.97
C LYS A 24 4.55 7.19 1.56
N ILE A 25 4.20 5.95 1.88
CA ILE A 25 2.83 5.45 1.78
C ILE A 25 2.26 5.23 3.18
N ILE A 26 0.95 5.45 3.33
CA ILE A 26 0.20 5.11 4.54
C ILE A 26 -1.02 4.31 4.11
N PHE A 27 -1.13 3.07 4.57
CA PHE A 27 -2.37 2.30 4.42
C PHE A 27 -3.43 2.89 5.35
N THR A 28 -4.58 3.24 4.79
CA THR A 28 -5.74 3.66 5.56
C THR A 28 -6.34 2.47 6.32
N GLU A 29 -7.22 2.74 7.29
CA GLU A 29 -7.83 1.69 8.12
C GLU A 29 -8.55 0.62 7.28
N ASP A 30 -9.29 1.02 6.24
CA ASP A 30 -9.98 0.09 5.35
C ASP A 30 -9.02 -0.76 4.51
N ALA A 31 -7.85 -0.23 4.16
CA ALA A 31 -6.79 -1.02 3.52
C ALA A 31 -6.17 -2.01 4.50
N ILE A 32 -5.91 -1.59 5.74
CA ILE A 32 -5.37 -2.46 6.79
C ILE A 32 -6.31 -3.63 7.04
N ASP A 33 -7.61 -3.37 7.19
CA ASP A 33 -8.62 -4.41 7.38
C ASP A 33 -8.61 -5.41 6.22
N ASN A 34 -8.53 -4.93 4.99
CA ASN A 34 -8.46 -5.79 3.80
C ASN A 34 -7.17 -6.63 3.75
N ILE A 35 -6.03 -6.04 4.08
CA ILE A 35 -4.74 -6.74 4.14
C ILE A 35 -4.77 -7.84 5.19
N LEU A 36 -5.29 -7.54 6.39
CA LEU A 36 -5.40 -8.50 7.48
C LEU A 36 -6.35 -9.66 7.12
N GLU A 37 -7.51 -9.35 6.54
CA GLU A 37 -8.46 -10.36 6.07
C GLU A 37 -7.80 -11.32 5.08
N ILE A 38 -7.09 -10.79 4.07
CA ILE A 38 -6.41 -11.62 3.06
C ILE A 38 -5.28 -12.44 3.67
N ALA A 39 -4.46 -11.85 4.54
CA ALA A 39 -3.35 -12.55 5.17
C ALA A 39 -3.84 -13.74 6.01
N ILE A 40 -4.91 -13.55 6.79
CA ILE A 40 -5.50 -14.59 7.65
C ILE A 40 -6.21 -15.65 6.81
N THR A 41 -7.01 -15.25 5.81
CA THR A 41 -7.85 -16.20 5.06
C THR A 41 -7.10 -16.98 3.99
N LYS A 42 -6.04 -16.41 3.41
CA LYS A 42 -5.29 -17.01 2.29
C LYS A 42 -3.91 -17.52 2.67
N ASP A 43 -3.51 -17.41 3.93
CA ASP A 43 -2.16 -17.74 4.43
C ASP A 43 -1.06 -17.02 3.60
N TRP A 44 -1.33 -15.76 3.27
CA TRP A 44 -0.40 -14.93 2.49
C TRP A 44 0.43 -14.07 3.42
N GLY A 45 1.75 -14.06 3.19
CA GLY A 45 2.64 -13.12 3.87
C GLY A 45 2.29 -11.68 3.51
N ILE A 46 2.13 -10.83 4.53
CA ILE A 46 1.77 -9.40 4.40
C ILE A 46 2.67 -8.69 3.38
N PHE A 47 3.99 -8.88 3.49
CA PHE A 47 4.96 -8.27 2.58
C PHE A 47 4.75 -8.68 1.13
N THR A 48 4.55 -9.98 0.87
CA THR A 48 4.31 -10.50 -0.48
C THR A 48 3.01 -9.95 -1.06
N TYR A 49 1.96 -9.87 -0.25
CA TYR A 49 0.67 -9.34 -0.69
C TYR A 49 0.77 -7.86 -1.04
N CYS A 50 1.32 -7.05 -0.14
CA CYS A 50 1.51 -5.62 -0.38
C CYS A 50 2.40 -5.38 -1.60
N GLU A 51 3.55 -6.07 -1.74
CA GLU A 51 4.46 -5.87 -2.88
C GLU A 51 3.80 -6.20 -4.23
N LYS A 52 2.96 -7.25 -4.28
CA LYS A 52 2.22 -7.61 -5.49
C LYS A 52 1.29 -6.49 -5.96
N ILE A 53 0.68 -5.75 -5.02
CA ILE A 53 -0.23 -4.65 -5.34
C ILE A 53 0.57 -3.37 -5.61
N MET A 54 1.51 -3.04 -4.74
CA MET A 54 2.29 -1.80 -4.84
C MET A 54 3.17 -1.76 -6.09
N SER A 55 3.70 -2.89 -6.56
CA SER A 55 4.44 -2.95 -7.84
C SER A 55 3.58 -2.51 -9.04
N ARG A 56 2.26 -2.65 -8.97
CA ARG A 56 1.34 -2.15 -10.02
C ARG A 56 1.16 -0.65 -9.96
N LEU A 57 1.32 -0.07 -8.77
CA LEU A 57 1.17 1.36 -8.51
C LEU A 57 2.50 2.12 -8.61
N GLU A 58 3.63 1.40 -8.58
CA GLU A 58 4.99 1.95 -8.47
C GLU A 58 5.28 3.03 -9.52
N TYR A 59 4.90 2.80 -10.78
CA TYR A 59 5.04 3.79 -11.83
C TYR A 59 4.26 5.09 -11.54
N SER A 60 2.99 4.99 -11.19
CA SER A 60 2.14 6.14 -10.88
C SER A 60 2.60 6.88 -9.61
N LEU A 61 3.07 6.15 -8.61
CA LEU A 61 3.61 6.73 -7.37
C LEU A 61 4.92 7.48 -7.63
N ASN A 62 5.80 6.93 -8.46
CA ASN A 62 7.03 7.62 -8.86
C ASN A 62 6.74 8.88 -9.67
N TYR A 63 5.75 8.85 -10.57
CA TYR A 63 5.31 10.04 -11.27
C TYR A 63 4.81 11.14 -10.30
N LEU A 64 4.00 10.78 -9.30
CA LEU A 64 3.52 11.73 -8.30
C LEU A 64 4.65 12.37 -7.49
N LYS A 65 5.65 11.57 -7.12
CA LYS A 65 6.85 12.05 -6.42
C LYS A 65 7.57 13.12 -7.24
N GLU A 66 7.72 12.91 -8.54
CA GLU A 66 8.42 13.83 -9.44
C GLU A 66 7.59 15.06 -9.80
N ALA A 67 6.29 14.89 -10.01
CA ALA A 67 5.43 15.92 -10.58
C ALA A 67 4.71 16.79 -9.56
N GLN A 68 4.42 16.28 -8.35
CA GLN A 68 3.49 16.94 -7.41
C GLN A 68 4.11 17.26 -6.04
N GLU A 69 5.40 17.00 -5.82
CA GLU A 69 6.09 17.18 -4.51
C GLU A 69 5.35 16.52 -3.33
N LYS A 70 4.49 15.52 -3.61
CA LYS A 70 3.72 14.84 -2.57
C LYS A 70 4.63 13.89 -1.82
N GLU A 71 4.93 14.25 -0.57
CA GLU A 71 5.74 13.44 0.32
C GLU A 71 5.01 12.18 0.82
N VAL A 72 3.67 12.22 0.90
CA VAL A 72 2.83 11.15 1.48
C VAL A 72 1.65 10.81 0.57
N VAL A 73 1.46 9.51 0.31
CA VAL A 73 0.31 8.97 -0.41
C VAL A 73 -0.48 8.01 0.47
N TYR A 74 -1.78 8.24 0.59
CA TYR A 74 -2.69 7.36 1.33
C TYR A 74 -3.23 6.27 0.41
N ILE A 75 -3.02 5.02 0.79
CA ILE A 75 -3.41 3.85 0.02
C ILE A 75 -4.62 3.21 0.69
N ASN A 76 -5.78 3.31 0.04
CA ASN A 76 -7.05 2.76 0.55
C ASN A 76 -7.37 1.37 -0.03
N SER A 77 -8.45 0.74 0.45
CA SER A 77 -8.81 -0.61 0.02
C SER A 77 -9.11 -0.73 -1.49
N LEU A 78 -9.40 0.38 -2.17
CA LEU A 78 -9.59 0.39 -3.61
C LEU A 78 -8.30 0.01 -4.34
N ALA A 79 -7.13 0.41 -3.83
CA ALA A 79 -5.84 0.02 -4.40
C ALA A 79 -5.64 -1.50 -4.48
N PHE A 80 -6.27 -2.24 -3.56
CA PHE A 80 -6.19 -3.70 -3.47
C PHE A 80 -7.29 -4.40 -4.28
N LYS A 81 -8.46 -3.78 -4.38
CA LYS A 81 -9.64 -4.33 -5.08
C LYS A 81 -9.62 -4.03 -6.58
N ASP A 82 -9.27 -2.79 -6.94
CA ASP A 82 -9.23 -2.28 -8.30
C ASP A 82 -8.09 -1.23 -8.44
N PRO A 83 -6.84 -1.70 -8.64
CA PRO A 83 -5.68 -0.81 -8.75
C PRO A 83 -5.81 0.22 -9.87
N GLU A 84 -6.44 -0.14 -10.99
CA GLU A 84 -6.61 0.77 -12.13
C GLU A 84 -7.56 1.92 -11.80
N LYS A 85 -8.67 1.60 -11.14
CA LYS A 85 -9.61 2.62 -10.66
C LYS A 85 -8.97 3.50 -9.60
N PHE A 86 -8.21 2.93 -8.67
CA PHE A 86 -7.46 3.70 -7.68
C PHE A 86 -6.49 4.70 -8.33
N ILE A 87 -5.71 4.27 -9.33
CA ILE A 87 -4.80 5.16 -10.07
C ILE A 87 -5.58 6.33 -10.68
N LYS A 88 -6.71 6.06 -11.35
CA LYS A 88 -7.53 7.09 -12.01
C LYS A 88 -8.14 8.08 -11.03
N GLU A 89 -8.64 7.61 -9.90
CA GLU A 89 -9.38 8.43 -8.93
C GLU A 89 -8.49 9.16 -7.92
N TYR A 90 -7.31 8.62 -7.61
CA TYR A 90 -6.48 9.11 -6.50
C TYR A 90 -5.06 9.52 -6.92
N LEU A 91 -4.54 9.03 -8.04
CA LEU A 91 -3.15 9.28 -8.46
C LEU A 91 -3.00 10.12 -9.73
N LEU A 92 -4.01 10.24 -10.59
CA LEU A 92 -3.96 11.01 -11.84
C LEU A 92 -4.66 12.39 -11.77
N ILE A 93 -4.90 12.89 -10.56
CA ILE A 93 -5.58 14.19 -10.33
C ILE A 93 -4.61 15.36 -10.48
#